data_AF-A0AAE5P6B4-F1
#
_entry.id   AF-A0AAE5P6B4-F1
#
_cell.length_a   1.000
_cell.length_b   1.000
_cell.length_c   1.000
_cell.angle_alpha   90.00
_cell.angle_beta   90.00
_cell.angle_gamma   90.00
#
_symmetry.space_group_name_H-M   'P 1'
#
loop_
_entity.id
_entity.type
_entity.pdbx_description
1 polymer ?
#
loop_
_entity_poly.entity_id
_entity_poly.type
_entity_poly.pdbx_seq_one_letter_code
_entity_poly.pdbx_strand_id
1 'polypeptide(L)'
;MLYLHDVWVNWFEGEENGYNVCHFHEWRKDDCVELLDQAPLLKVNPLLFHYIENDLSELPQQLLQDVYQKAYIRKNHERTQVEYCFIVTDGTNILAIDTMGYHIPIRKSRLIPRQEQLVYEMIADQEELEYKFSEDELNKKEHHILSPSPETMRGLTRKERQLKQLLFMALDQLHTTKNTAQIRYWYTEWNPTKYEDIQEMSFQDVWNQLYDETKSGWSPKHKLLCERLVKGQPFFEKLWEIEQEPKVN
;
A
#
# COMPACT_ATOMS: atom_id res chain seq x y z
N MET A 1 -8.21 -13.21 25.82
CA MET A 1 -7.50 -12.41 24.79
C MET A 1 -6.17 -13.07 24.54
N LEU A 2 -5.86 -13.38 23.28
CA LEU A 2 -4.62 -14.04 22.88
C LEU A 2 -3.52 -12.99 22.67
N TYR A 3 -2.27 -13.42 22.84
CA TYR A 3 -1.10 -12.58 22.61
C TYR A 3 -0.07 -13.32 21.77
N LEU A 4 0.44 -12.64 20.74
CA LEU A 4 1.58 -13.09 19.97
C LEU A 4 2.84 -12.43 20.53
N HIS A 5 3.92 -13.20 20.62
CA HIS A 5 5.20 -12.76 21.16
C HIS A 5 6.30 -12.83 20.10
N ASP A 6 7.34 -12.01 20.27
CA ASP A 6 8.53 -11.98 19.41
C ASP A 6 8.19 -11.89 17.91
N VAL A 7 7.39 -10.87 17.57
CA VAL A 7 6.81 -10.67 16.24
C VAL A 7 7.69 -9.76 15.39
N TRP A 8 8.07 -10.20 14.18
CA TRP A 8 8.90 -9.41 13.27
C TRP A 8 7.97 -8.62 12.36
N VAL A 9 8.11 -7.30 12.38
CA VAL A 9 7.24 -6.38 11.64
C VAL A 9 8.06 -5.43 10.79
N ASN A 10 7.60 -5.19 9.57
CA ASN A 10 8.12 -4.19 8.65
C ASN A 10 7.01 -3.16 8.45
N TRP A 11 7.15 -2.02 9.12
CA TRP A 11 6.10 -1.02 9.16
C TRP A 11 6.05 -0.22 7.85
N PHE A 12 4.91 -0.33 7.16
CA PHE A 12 4.53 0.54 6.06
C PHE A 12 3.65 1.66 6.62
N GLU A 13 4.16 2.90 6.58
CA GLU A 13 3.51 4.07 7.19
C GLU A 13 2.61 4.79 6.17
N GLY A 14 1.39 5.13 6.60
CA GLY A 14 0.45 5.91 5.78
C GLY A 14 -0.07 5.17 4.55
N GLU A 15 0.08 3.84 4.50
CA GLU A 15 -0.44 3.05 3.38
C GLU A 15 -1.94 2.84 3.50
N GLU A 16 -2.67 3.54 2.64
CA GLU A 16 -4.12 3.42 2.53
C GLU A 16 -4.55 2.08 1.97
N ASN A 17 -3.85 1.58 0.94
CA ASN A 17 -4.22 0.35 0.25
C ASN A 17 -3.32 -0.81 0.68
N GLY A 18 -3.94 -1.96 1.00
CA GLY A 18 -3.24 -3.15 1.47
C GLY A 18 -2.21 -3.72 0.49
N TYR A 19 -2.34 -3.43 -0.82
CA TYR A 19 -1.40 -3.90 -1.84
C TYR A 19 0.01 -3.27 -1.71
N ASN A 20 0.15 -2.15 -0.99
CA ASN A 20 1.44 -1.56 -0.70
C ASN A 20 2.09 -2.13 0.57
N VAL A 21 1.30 -2.77 1.44
CA VAL A 21 1.79 -3.47 2.63
C VAL A 21 2.39 -4.80 2.20
N CYS A 22 3.71 -4.81 2.01
CA CYS A 22 4.40 -5.91 1.36
C CYS A 22 4.46 -7.17 2.22
N HIS A 23 4.23 -8.32 1.59
CA HIS A 23 4.49 -9.63 2.20
C HIS A 23 5.99 -9.85 2.42
N PHE A 24 6.33 -10.78 3.31
CA PHE A 24 7.72 -11.09 3.67
C PHE A 24 8.66 -11.31 2.49
N HIS A 25 8.21 -11.99 1.43
CA HIS A 25 9.04 -12.27 0.25
C HIS A 25 9.39 -11.02 -0.58
N GLU A 26 8.73 -9.89 -0.33
CA GLU A 26 8.99 -8.59 -0.96
C GLU A 26 9.74 -7.62 -0.03
N TRP A 27 10.09 -8.05 1.19
CA TRP A 27 10.91 -7.25 2.11
C TRP A 27 12.33 -7.13 1.57
N ARG A 28 12.92 -5.94 1.77
CA ARG A 28 14.27 -5.58 1.33
C ARG A 28 15.19 -5.49 2.55
N LYS A 29 16.50 -5.65 2.36
CA LYS A 29 17.49 -5.53 3.46
C LYS A 29 17.50 -4.15 4.12
N ASP A 30 17.20 -3.13 3.36
CA ASP A 30 17.17 -1.74 3.83
C ASP A 30 15.83 -1.38 4.53
N ASP A 31 14.88 -2.32 4.60
CA ASP A 31 13.64 -2.09 5.33
C ASP A 31 13.91 -2.07 6.85
N CYS A 32 13.24 -1.16 7.55
CA CYS A 32 13.32 -1.04 9.01
C CYS A 32 12.46 -2.13 9.69
N VAL A 33 13.02 -3.33 9.81
CA VAL A 33 12.35 -4.42 10.54
C VAL A 33 12.49 -4.21 12.04
N GLU A 34 11.37 -4.17 12.75
CA GLU A 34 11.29 -4.03 14.20
C GLU A 34 10.78 -5.32 14.87
N LEU A 35 11.08 -5.47 16.17
CA LEU A 35 10.59 -6.57 17.00
C LEU A 35 9.46 -6.08 17.92
N LEU A 36 8.27 -6.60 17.69
CA LEU A 36 7.09 -6.44 18.52
C LEU A 36 7.08 -7.58 19.56
N ASP A 37 7.54 -7.27 20.77
CA ASP A 37 7.77 -8.22 21.87
C ASP A 37 6.47 -8.92 22.31
N GLN A 38 5.37 -8.18 22.33
CA GLN A 38 4.06 -8.71 22.64
C GLN A 38 2.99 -7.85 21.95
N ALA A 39 2.02 -8.49 21.31
CA ALA A 39 0.84 -7.81 20.81
C ALA A 39 -0.42 -8.67 20.95
N PRO A 40 -1.57 -8.04 21.26
CA PRO A 40 -2.85 -8.74 21.31
C PRO A 40 -3.26 -9.22 19.91
N LEU A 41 -3.78 -10.44 19.84
CA LEU A 41 -4.27 -11.06 18.61
C LEU A 41 -5.80 -11.03 18.60
N LEU A 42 -6.37 -10.40 17.57
CA LEU A 42 -7.80 -10.24 17.35
C LEU A 42 -8.22 -11.03 16.10
N LYS A 43 -9.20 -11.92 16.27
CA LYS A 43 -9.92 -12.53 15.15
C LYS A 43 -11.18 -11.71 14.91
N VAL A 44 -11.35 -11.17 13.71
CA VAL A 44 -12.49 -10.31 13.34
C VAL A 44 -13.16 -10.84 12.09
N ASN A 45 -14.34 -10.33 11.76
CA ASN A 45 -14.98 -10.68 10.50
C ASN A 45 -14.18 -10.12 9.29
N PRO A 46 -14.32 -10.73 8.10
CA PRO A 46 -13.61 -10.29 6.89
C PRO A 46 -13.91 -8.84 6.46
N LEU A 47 -15.10 -8.32 6.77
CA LEU A 47 -15.48 -6.95 6.40
C LEU A 47 -14.67 -5.91 7.18
N LEU A 48 -14.53 -6.09 8.50
CA LEU A 48 -13.71 -5.24 9.35
C LEU A 48 -12.23 -5.39 9.01
N PHE A 49 -11.77 -6.60 8.71
CA PHE A 49 -10.40 -6.81 8.24
C PHE A 49 -10.13 -6.01 6.96
N HIS A 50 -11.00 -6.10 5.97
CA HIS A 50 -10.89 -5.36 4.72
C HIS A 50 -10.91 -3.83 4.94
N TYR A 51 -11.75 -3.35 5.87
CA TYR A 51 -11.79 -1.95 6.28
C TYR A 51 -10.45 -1.48 6.86
N ILE A 52 -9.87 -2.23 7.81
CA ILE A 52 -8.58 -1.90 8.42
C ILE A 52 -7.43 -1.94 7.41
N GLU A 53 -7.46 -2.93 6.51
CA GLU A 53 -6.42 -3.13 5.51
C GLU A 53 -6.40 -2.04 4.45
N ASN A 54 -7.58 -1.68 3.91
CA ASN A 54 -7.72 -0.89 2.69
C ASN A 54 -8.27 0.52 2.94
N ASP A 55 -8.17 1.03 4.18
CA ASP A 55 -8.51 2.40 4.51
C ASP A 55 -7.57 3.00 5.58
N LEU A 56 -7.61 4.32 5.73
CA LEU A 56 -7.01 5.09 6.84
C LEU A 56 -8.08 5.75 7.70
N SER A 57 -9.24 5.10 7.79
CA SER A 57 -10.38 5.57 8.56
C SER A 57 -10.29 5.15 10.05
N GLU A 58 -11.16 5.74 10.88
CA GLU A 58 -11.12 5.54 12.33
C GLU A 58 -11.48 4.10 12.72
N LEU A 59 -10.65 3.50 13.58
CA LEU A 59 -10.89 2.19 14.14
C LEU A 59 -12.06 2.23 15.14
N PRO A 60 -12.83 1.13 15.26
CA PRO A 60 -13.90 1.04 16.25
C PRO A 60 -13.41 1.35 17.67
N GLN A 61 -14.12 2.22 18.38
CA GLN A 61 -13.72 2.61 19.74
C GLN A 61 -13.59 1.41 20.70
N GLN A 62 -14.46 0.41 20.55
CA GLN A 62 -14.41 -0.81 21.35
C GLN A 62 -13.14 -1.63 21.05
N LEU A 63 -12.70 -1.68 19.79
CA LEU A 63 -11.43 -2.30 19.41
C LEU A 63 -10.26 -1.57 20.06
N LEU A 64 -10.25 -0.22 19.99
CA LEU A 64 -9.20 0.61 20.60
C LEU A 64 -9.13 0.38 22.12
N GLN A 65 -10.28 0.31 22.81
CA GLN A 65 -10.34 -0.01 24.24
C GLN A 65 -9.80 -1.41 24.54
N ASP A 66 -10.08 -2.39 23.69
CA ASP A 66 -9.62 -3.77 23.86
C ASP A 66 -8.11 -3.91 23.69
N VAL A 67 -7.45 -3.03 22.93
CA VAL A 67 -6.00 -3.11 22.67
C VAL A 67 -5.17 -2.06 23.43
N TYR A 68 -5.84 -1.12 24.10
CA TYR A 68 -5.19 0.01 24.76
C TYR A 68 -4.11 -0.41 25.76
N GLN A 69 -2.86 -0.01 25.50
CA GLN A 69 -1.68 -0.27 26.31
C GLN A 69 -1.39 -1.76 26.53
N LYS A 70 -1.79 -2.65 25.62
CA LYS A 70 -1.58 -4.11 25.76
C LYS A 70 -0.43 -4.67 24.92
N ALA A 71 0.20 -3.83 24.11
CA ALA A 71 1.32 -4.20 23.26
C ALA A 71 2.63 -3.54 23.71
N TYR A 72 3.73 -4.20 23.39
CA TYR A 72 5.09 -3.80 23.75
C TYR A 72 6.02 -3.96 22.56
N ILE A 73 6.77 -2.90 22.24
CA ILE A 73 7.81 -2.91 21.22
C ILE A 73 9.17 -2.92 21.91
N ARG A 74 10.14 -3.62 21.33
CA ARG A 74 11.52 -3.65 21.84
C ARG A 74 12.42 -2.79 20.97
N LYS A 75 12.93 -1.69 21.53
CA LYS A 75 13.93 -0.81 20.88
C LYS A 75 15.16 -0.69 21.77
N ASN A 76 16.34 -0.96 21.23
CA ASN A 76 17.62 -0.86 21.96
C ASN A 76 17.67 -1.62 23.30
N HIS A 77 17.08 -2.82 23.34
CA HIS A 77 16.91 -3.65 24.55
C HIS A 77 15.93 -3.10 25.60
N GLU A 78 15.32 -1.96 25.35
CA GLU A 78 14.29 -1.37 26.20
C GLU A 78 12.89 -1.78 25.71
N ARG A 79 12.00 -2.08 26.67
CA ARG A 79 10.62 -2.49 26.40
C ARG A 79 9.73 -1.27 26.54
N THR A 80 9.17 -0.81 25.42
CA THR A 80 8.28 0.36 25.39
C THR A 80 6.85 -0.10 25.18
N GLN A 81 5.96 0.31 26.08
CA GLN A 81 4.52 0.09 25.93
C GLN A 81 3.97 1.06 24.88
N VAL A 82 3.11 0.55 24.00
CA VAL A 82 2.44 1.35 22.96
C VAL A 82 0.94 1.41 23.20
N GLU A 83 0.32 2.52 22.83
CA GLU A 83 -1.09 2.78 23.13
C GLU A 83 -2.02 1.85 22.36
N TYR A 84 -1.98 1.85 21.02
CA TYR A 84 -2.81 0.97 20.22
C TYR A 84 -1.96 0.24 19.18
N CYS A 85 -1.55 -0.97 19.52
CA CYS A 85 -0.89 -1.88 18.60
C CYS A 85 -1.43 -3.29 18.81
N PHE A 86 -1.73 -3.98 17.71
CA PHE A 86 -2.38 -5.28 17.72
C PHE A 86 -2.14 -6.02 16.43
N ILE A 87 -2.43 -7.32 16.45
CA ILE A 87 -2.45 -8.18 15.27
C ILE A 87 -3.90 -8.56 15.01
N VAL A 88 -4.34 -8.41 13.77
CA VAL A 88 -5.71 -8.69 13.34
C VAL A 88 -5.71 -9.74 12.24
N THR A 89 -6.71 -10.62 12.26
CA THR A 89 -6.92 -11.64 11.23
C THR A 89 -8.39 -11.92 10.99
N ASP A 90 -8.75 -12.21 9.74
CA ASP A 90 -10.06 -12.73 9.34
C ASP A 90 -10.10 -14.27 9.23
N GLY A 91 -9.02 -14.94 9.64
CA GLY A 91 -8.83 -16.38 9.46
C GLY A 91 -8.04 -16.77 8.22
N THR A 92 -7.86 -15.85 7.26
CA THR A 92 -7.13 -16.08 6.00
C THR A 92 -5.99 -15.10 5.76
N ASN A 93 -6.16 -13.85 6.18
CA ASN A 93 -5.20 -12.77 6.06
C ASN A 93 -4.82 -12.30 7.46
N ILE A 94 -3.59 -11.80 7.61
CA ILE A 94 -3.06 -11.34 8.87
C ILE A 94 -2.36 -9.99 8.67
N LEU A 95 -2.55 -9.07 9.61
CA LEU A 95 -1.90 -7.78 9.67
C LEU A 95 -1.48 -7.45 11.10
N ALA A 96 -0.29 -6.88 11.26
CA ALA A 96 0.06 -6.11 12.45
C ALA A 96 -0.24 -4.63 12.19
N ILE A 97 -0.85 -3.97 13.17
CA ILE A 97 -1.27 -2.57 13.13
C ILE A 97 -0.66 -1.83 14.30
N ASP A 98 -0.14 -0.64 14.04
CA ASP A 98 0.24 0.37 15.05
C ASP A 98 -0.37 1.72 14.65
N THR A 99 -1.14 2.32 15.55
CA THR A 99 -1.79 3.61 15.28
C THR A 99 -0.92 4.80 15.64
N MET A 100 0.24 4.60 16.26
CA MET A 100 1.09 5.66 16.81
C MET A 100 0.36 6.59 17.80
N GLY A 101 -0.65 6.08 18.51
CA GLY A 101 -1.45 6.85 19.48
C GLY A 101 -2.67 7.55 18.86
N TYR A 102 -2.87 7.44 17.55
CA TYR A 102 -4.07 7.93 16.88
C TYR A 102 -5.19 6.88 16.89
N HIS A 103 -6.35 7.22 16.35
CA HIS A 103 -7.47 6.30 16.18
C HIS A 103 -7.52 5.65 14.78
N ILE A 104 -6.51 5.89 13.94
CA ILE A 104 -6.43 5.37 12.57
C ILE A 104 -5.25 4.39 12.43
N PRO A 105 -5.32 3.40 11.53
CA PRO A 105 -4.24 2.40 11.35
C PRO A 105 -3.07 2.98 10.53
N ILE A 106 -2.23 3.79 11.17
CA ILE A 106 -1.12 4.51 10.50
C ILE A 106 -0.04 3.57 9.97
N ARG A 107 0.37 2.59 10.76
CA ARG A 107 1.41 1.62 10.39
C ARG A 107 0.81 0.25 10.23
N LYS A 108 1.10 -0.37 9.09
CA LYS A 108 0.64 -1.71 8.75
C LYS A 108 1.84 -2.60 8.43
N SER A 109 1.80 -3.86 8.82
CA SER A 109 2.83 -4.84 8.46
C SER A 109 2.21 -6.21 8.23
N ARG A 110 2.75 -6.95 7.28
CA ARG A 110 2.55 -8.41 7.21
C ARG A 110 3.47 -9.11 8.20
N LEU A 111 3.21 -10.38 8.48
CA LEU A 111 4.06 -11.21 9.33
C LEU A 111 5.00 -12.06 8.49
N ILE A 112 6.02 -12.62 9.12
CA ILE A 112 6.84 -13.67 8.48
C ILE A 112 6.08 -15.01 8.49
N PRO A 113 6.33 -15.92 7.53
CA PRO A 113 5.53 -17.15 7.39
C PRO A 113 5.42 -18.01 8.65
N ARG A 114 6.50 -18.09 9.45
CA ARG A 114 6.49 -18.83 10.72
C ARG A 114 5.53 -18.24 11.75
N GLN A 115 5.40 -16.91 11.78
CA GLN A 115 4.49 -16.21 12.69
C GLN A 115 3.05 -16.28 12.20
N GLU A 116 2.83 -16.25 10.88
CA GLU A 116 1.51 -16.50 10.29
C GLU A 116 0.98 -17.89 10.66
N GLN A 117 1.82 -18.92 10.54
CA GLN A 117 1.47 -20.29 10.93
C GLN A 117 1.04 -20.38 12.41
N LEU A 118 1.78 -19.72 13.30
CA LEU A 118 1.44 -19.66 14.72
C LEU A 118 0.10 -18.96 14.96
N VAL A 119 -0.19 -17.88 14.24
CA VAL A 119 -1.48 -17.20 14.31
C VAL A 119 -2.61 -18.15 13.92
N TYR A 120 -2.51 -18.86 12.79
CA TYR A 120 -3.53 -19.82 12.35
C TYR A 120 -3.81 -20.91 13.39
N GLU A 121 -2.76 -21.42 14.04
CA GLU A 121 -2.91 -22.40 15.12
C GLU A 121 -3.62 -21.82 16.34
N MET A 122 -3.31 -20.58 16.72
CA MET A 122 -3.89 -19.92 17.88
C MET A 122 -5.37 -19.55 17.70
N ILE A 123 -5.82 -19.26 16.46
CA ILE A 123 -7.20 -18.81 16.18
C ILE A 123 -8.16 -19.94 15.81
N ALA A 124 -7.67 -21.18 15.70
CA ALA A 124 -8.46 -22.32 15.22
C ALA A 124 -9.77 -22.53 16.01
N ASP A 125 -9.69 -22.41 17.34
CA ASP A 125 -10.81 -22.58 18.27
C ASP A 125 -11.40 -21.26 18.79
N GLN A 126 -11.04 -20.12 18.17
CA GLN A 126 -11.53 -18.80 18.59
C GLN A 126 -12.74 -18.34 17.77
N GLU A 127 -13.69 -17.72 18.45
CA GLU A 127 -14.80 -17.01 17.82
C GLU A 127 -14.35 -15.64 17.30
N GLU A 128 -15.09 -15.12 16.32
CA GLU A 128 -14.86 -13.78 15.77
C GLU A 128 -15.35 -12.71 16.73
N LEU A 129 -14.54 -11.66 16.92
CA LEU A 129 -14.92 -10.48 17.67
C LEU A 129 -15.75 -9.55 16.78
N GLU A 130 -16.93 -9.19 17.26
CA GLU A 130 -17.81 -8.23 16.58
C GLU A 130 -17.55 -6.81 17.10
N TYR A 131 -17.16 -5.93 16.18
CA TYR A 131 -17.03 -4.49 16.43
C TYR A 131 -17.95 -3.73 15.49
N LYS A 132 -18.58 -2.67 16.00
CA LYS A 132 -19.39 -1.77 15.18
C LYS A 132 -18.50 -0.77 14.45
N PHE A 133 -18.64 -0.70 13.13
CA PHE A 133 -17.92 0.24 12.27
C PHE A 133 -18.87 0.78 11.18
N SER A 134 -18.46 1.86 10.51
CA SER A 134 -19.24 2.50 9.46
C SER A 134 -19.04 1.79 8.12
N GLU A 135 -19.92 0.85 7.78
CA GLU A 135 -19.89 0.17 6.47
C GLU A 135 -20.10 1.14 5.29
N ASP A 136 -20.68 2.31 5.54
CA ASP A 136 -20.85 3.36 4.52
C ASP A 136 -19.52 3.87 3.97
N GLU A 137 -18.42 3.77 4.72
CA GLU A 137 -17.09 4.19 4.27
C GLU A 137 -16.49 3.19 3.28
N LEU A 138 -16.75 1.89 3.46
CA LEU A 138 -16.30 0.85 2.52
C LEU A 138 -16.82 1.08 1.10
N ASN A 139 -18.05 1.59 0.97
CA ASN A 139 -18.72 1.77 -0.32
C ASN A 139 -18.43 3.13 -0.99
N LYS A 140 -17.81 4.08 -0.28
CA LYS A 140 -17.55 5.44 -0.78
C LYS A 140 -16.17 5.64 -1.37
N LYS A 141 -15.32 4.61 -1.36
CA LYS A 141 -13.93 4.76 -1.80
C LYS A 141 -13.83 5.06 -3.30
N GLU A 142 -13.55 6.32 -3.62
CA GLU A 142 -13.26 6.75 -4.98
C GLU A 142 -11.78 6.54 -5.29
N HIS A 143 -11.48 5.74 -6.31
CA HIS A 143 -10.11 5.53 -6.78
C HIS A 143 -9.67 6.69 -7.68
N HIS A 144 -8.53 7.29 -7.36
CA HIS A 144 -7.91 8.35 -8.15
C HIS A 144 -6.54 7.90 -8.70
N ILE A 145 -5.97 8.66 -9.63
CA ILE A 145 -4.68 8.31 -10.27
C ILE A 145 -3.54 8.08 -9.27
N LEU A 146 -3.55 8.78 -8.13
CA LEU A 146 -2.55 8.63 -7.07
C LEU A 146 -2.89 7.55 -6.02
N SER A 147 -4.15 7.07 -5.98
CA SER A 147 -4.62 5.95 -5.15
C SER A 147 -5.46 5.00 -6.04
N PRO A 148 -4.79 4.29 -6.97
CA PRO A 148 -5.47 3.48 -7.97
C PRO A 148 -6.19 2.29 -7.34
N SER A 149 -7.12 1.69 -8.09
CA SER A 149 -7.80 0.49 -7.63
C SER A 149 -6.82 -0.67 -7.41
N PRO A 150 -7.05 -1.55 -6.41
CA PRO A 150 -6.25 -2.75 -6.21
C PRO A 150 -6.11 -3.62 -7.46
N GLU A 151 -7.14 -3.64 -8.31
CA GLU A 151 -7.11 -4.36 -9.60
C GLU A 151 -6.00 -3.88 -10.53
N THR A 152 -5.75 -2.56 -10.54
CA THR A 152 -4.71 -1.93 -11.36
C THR A 152 -3.30 -2.30 -10.90
N MET A 153 -3.14 -2.64 -9.62
CA MET A 153 -1.86 -2.99 -8.99
C MET A 153 -1.63 -4.50 -8.85
N ARG A 154 -2.63 -5.32 -9.23
CA ARG A 154 -2.58 -6.77 -9.07
C ARG A 154 -1.49 -7.40 -9.94
N GLY A 155 -0.72 -8.32 -9.35
CA GLY A 155 0.32 -9.08 -10.05
C GLY A 155 1.63 -8.32 -10.29
N LEU A 156 1.73 -7.08 -9.83
CA LEU A 156 2.96 -6.30 -9.87
C LEU A 156 3.85 -6.67 -8.70
N THR A 157 5.16 -6.77 -8.94
CA THR A 157 6.17 -6.83 -7.87
C THR A 157 6.25 -5.48 -7.13
N ARG A 158 6.78 -5.48 -5.91
CA ARG A 158 7.04 -4.22 -5.15
C ARG A 158 7.72 -3.14 -5.98
N LYS A 159 8.76 -3.50 -6.75
CA LYS A 159 9.47 -2.55 -7.62
C LYS A 159 8.56 -1.98 -8.71
N GLU A 160 7.73 -2.83 -9.32
CA GLU A 160 6.80 -2.39 -10.37
C GLU A 160 5.68 -1.51 -9.79
N ARG A 161 5.18 -1.81 -8.58
CA ARG A 161 4.20 -0.95 -7.89
C ARG A 161 4.77 0.46 -7.64
N GLN A 162 5.99 0.54 -7.14
CA GLN A 162 6.67 1.81 -6.88
C GLN A 162 6.92 2.60 -8.18
N LEU A 163 7.42 1.96 -9.23
CA LEU A 163 7.62 2.61 -10.54
C LEU A 163 6.28 3.03 -11.19
N LYS A 164 5.22 2.27 -10.97
CA LYS A 164 3.88 2.60 -11.47
C LYS A 164 3.29 3.79 -10.74
N GLN A 165 3.46 3.87 -9.43
CA GLN A 165 3.08 5.05 -8.66
C GLN A 165 3.85 6.29 -9.13
N LEU A 166 5.17 6.17 -9.37
CA LEU A 166 5.97 7.24 -9.94
C LEU A 166 5.48 7.68 -11.34
N LEU A 167 5.15 6.72 -12.21
CA LEU A 167 4.56 7.01 -13.51
C LEU A 167 3.23 7.77 -13.37
N PHE A 168 2.36 7.35 -12.46
CA PHE A 168 1.07 8.00 -12.21
C PHE A 168 1.23 9.41 -11.64
N MET A 169 2.21 9.65 -10.76
CA MET A 169 2.56 11.00 -10.30
C MET A 169 3.02 11.89 -11.45
N ALA A 170 3.88 11.38 -12.34
CA ALA A 170 4.35 12.13 -13.50
C ALA A 170 3.23 12.43 -14.51
N LEU A 171 2.32 11.46 -14.73
CA LEU A 171 1.14 11.64 -15.57
C LEU A 171 0.17 12.66 -14.97
N ASP A 172 -0.08 12.63 -13.66
CA ASP A 172 -0.95 13.59 -12.98
C ASP A 172 -0.40 15.03 -13.08
N GLN A 173 0.92 15.19 -12.92
CA GLN A 173 1.57 16.48 -13.16
C GLN A 173 1.41 16.92 -14.61
N LEU A 174 1.61 16.02 -15.57
CA LEU A 174 1.41 16.30 -17.00
C LEU A 174 -0.03 16.76 -17.28
N HIS A 175 -1.03 16.07 -16.71
CA HIS A 175 -2.43 16.43 -16.83
C HIS A 175 -2.73 17.83 -16.26
N THR A 176 -2.12 18.17 -15.11
CA THR A 176 -2.27 19.47 -14.46
C THR A 176 -1.73 20.63 -15.31
N THR A 177 -0.72 20.40 -16.17
CA THR A 177 -0.20 21.43 -17.08
C THR A 177 -1.22 21.88 -18.15
N LYS A 178 -2.22 21.05 -18.44
CA LYS A 178 -3.22 21.26 -19.51
C LYS A 178 -2.60 21.55 -20.89
N ASN A 179 -1.38 21.07 -21.13
CA ASN A 179 -0.66 21.32 -22.37
C ASN A 179 -0.95 20.21 -23.41
N THR A 180 -1.81 20.52 -24.37
CA THR A 180 -2.22 19.61 -25.46
C THR A 180 -1.05 19.12 -26.32
N ALA A 181 -0.04 19.97 -26.57
CA ALA A 181 1.11 19.54 -27.37
C ALA A 181 1.97 18.53 -26.62
N GLN A 182 2.20 18.75 -25.32
CA GLN A 182 2.99 17.83 -24.50
C GLN A 182 2.31 16.47 -24.33
N ILE A 183 1.00 16.44 -24.06
CA ILE A 183 0.29 15.17 -23.86
C ILE A 183 0.22 14.35 -25.15
N ARG A 184 0.03 15.00 -26.31
CA ARG A 184 0.09 14.35 -27.63
C ARG A 184 1.47 13.79 -27.93
N TYR A 185 2.53 14.53 -27.58
CA TYR A 185 3.91 14.04 -27.71
C TYR A 185 4.11 12.76 -26.89
N TRP A 186 3.74 12.77 -25.61
CA TRP A 186 3.91 11.59 -24.76
C TRP A 186 3.05 10.40 -25.18
N TYR A 187 1.82 10.64 -25.65
CA TYR A 187 0.98 9.56 -26.18
C TYR A 187 1.51 9.03 -27.53
N THR A 188 2.13 9.87 -28.35
CA THR A 188 2.84 9.43 -29.57
C THR A 188 4.03 8.53 -29.21
N GLU A 189 4.81 8.89 -28.19
CA GLU A 189 5.92 8.07 -27.71
C GLU A 189 5.45 6.70 -27.18
N TRP A 190 4.26 6.66 -26.57
CA TRP A 190 3.63 5.44 -26.09
C TRP A 190 3.08 4.57 -27.24
N ASN A 191 2.40 5.19 -28.21
CA ASN A 191 1.79 4.52 -29.36
C ASN A 191 2.09 5.25 -30.69
N PRO A 192 3.28 5.01 -31.28
CA PRO A 192 3.69 5.68 -32.52
C PRO A 192 2.80 5.36 -33.72
N THR A 193 2.08 4.23 -33.68
CA THR A 193 1.24 3.79 -34.81
C THR A 193 0.00 4.64 -35.02
N LYS A 194 -0.44 5.38 -33.99
CA LYS A 194 -1.62 6.25 -34.04
C LYS A 194 -1.26 7.73 -34.30
N TYR A 195 -0.05 8.03 -34.77
CA TYR A 195 0.46 9.41 -34.83
C TYR A 195 -0.51 10.41 -35.50
N GLU A 196 -1.07 10.06 -36.66
CA GLU A 196 -2.00 10.93 -37.39
C GLU A 196 -3.27 11.21 -36.57
N ASP A 197 -3.85 10.18 -35.97
CA ASP A 197 -5.04 10.32 -35.12
C ASP A 197 -4.75 11.18 -33.88
N ILE A 198 -3.59 10.99 -33.24
CA ILE A 198 -3.21 11.68 -32.00
C ILE A 198 -3.11 13.20 -32.21
N GLN A 199 -2.67 13.65 -33.39
CA GLN A 199 -2.54 15.08 -33.69
C GLN A 199 -3.90 15.80 -33.75
N GLU A 200 -4.98 15.08 -34.05
CA GLU A 200 -6.32 15.65 -34.16
C GLU A 200 -7.13 15.54 -32.86
N MET A 201 -6.76 14.62 -31.96
CA MET A 201 -7.47 14.35 -30.71
C MET A 201 -7.45 15.53 -29.72
N SER A 202 -8.54 15.72 -28.98
CA SER A 202 -8.60 16.72 -27.91
C SER A 202 -7.70 16.34 -26.73
N PHE A 203 -7.35 17.32 -25.89
CA PHE A 203 -6.55 17.07 -24.68
C PHE A 203 -7.14 15.94 -23.82
N GLN A 204 -8.47 15.97 -23.58
CA GLN A 204 -9.13 15.00 -22.72
C GLN A 204 -9.13 13.60 -23.32
N ASP A 205 -9.32 13.49 -24.64
CA ASP A 205 -9.34 12.19 -25.31
C ASP A 205 -7.95 11.54 -25.28
N VAL A 206 -6.89 12.33 -25.54
CA VAL A 206 -5.50 11.85 -25.47
C VAL A 206 -5.16 11.43 -24.05
N TRP A 207 -5.55 12.22 -23.06
CA TRP A 207 -5.35 11.89 -21.65
C TRP A 207 -6.03 10.58 -21.26
N ASN A 208 -7.31 10.44 -21.56
CA ASN A 208 -8.08 9.25 -21.20
C ASN A 208 -7.46 8.00 -21.85
N GLN A 209 -7.09 8.05 -23.13
CA GLN A 209 -6.45 6.92 -23.80
C GLN A 209 -5.08 6.59 -23.22
N LEU A 210 -4.22 7.59 -22.97
CA LEU A 210 -2.90 7.37 -22.36
C LEU A 210 -3.04 6.77 -20.96
N TYR A 211 -3.94 7.31 -20.14
CA TYR A 211 -4.14 6.83 -18.78
C TYR A 211 -4.72 5.41 -18.77
N ASP A 212 -5.74 5.12 -19.59
CA ASP A 212 -6.35 3.80 -19.65
C ASP A 212 -5.38 2.73 -20.18
N GLU A 213 -4.57 3.04 -21.19
CA GLU A 213 -3.57 2.11 -21.71
C GLU A 213 -2.43 1.85 -20.72
N THR A 214 -2.09 2.81 -19.85
CA THR A 214 -1.03 2.68 -18.84
C THR A 214 -1.50 2.07 -17.51
N LYS A 215 -2.82 1.88 -17.32
CA LYS A 215 -3.37 1.18 -16.15
C LYS A 215 -3.08 -0.31 -16.15
N SER A 216 -2.97 -0.96 -17.30
CA SER A 216 -2.90 -2.42 -17.34
C SER A 216 -1.48 -2.96 -17.11
N GLY A 217 -1.29 -3.66 -15.99
CA GLY A 217 -0.04 -4.36 -15.68
C GLY A 217 1.18 -3.44 -15.61
N TRP A 218 2.35 -4.02 -15.88
CA TRP A 218 3.61 -3.29 -16.05
C TRP A 218 4.42 -3.96 -17.14
N SER A 219 5.07 -3.17 -17.99
CA SER A 219 5.80 -3.68 -19.15
C SER A 219 7.03 -2.82 -19.45
N PRO A 220 7.95 -3.27 -20.30
CA PRO A 220 9.11 -2.47 -20.70
C PRO A 220 8.72 -1.11 -21.31
N LYS A 221 7.54 -1.01 -21.95
CA LYS A 221 6.99 0.26 -22.44
C LYS A 221 6.70 1.24 -21.29
N HIS A 222 6.08 0.75 -20.20
CA HIS A 222 5.83 1.57 -19.00
C HIS A 222 7.13 2.09 -18.40
N LYS A 223 8.13 1.21 -18.29
CA LYS A 223 9.46 1.58 -17.79
C LYS A 223 10.09 2.68 -18.64
N LEU A 224 10.08 2.54 -19.97
CA LEU A 224 10.65 3.52 -20.90
C LEU A 224 9.92 4.86 -20.84
N LEU A 225 8.58 4.83 -20.81
CA LEU A 225 7.76 6.03 -20.68
C LEU A 225 8.06 6.75 -19.37
N CYS A 226 8.08 6.02 -18.25
CA CYS A 226 8.38 6.56 -16.92
C CYS A 226 9.77 7.20 -16.88
N GLU A 227 10.81 6.50 -17.35
CA GLU A 227 12.19 7.01 -17.40
C GLU A 227 12.29 8.34 -18.15
N ARG A 228 11.62 8.44 -19.31
CA ARG A 228 11.63 9.66 -20.12
C ARG A 228 10.83 10.80 -19.49
N LEU A 229 9.66 10.51 -18.89
CA LEU A 229 8.80 11.50 -18.24
C LEU A 229 9.46 12.14 -17.01
N VAL A 230 10.18 11.33 -16.25
CA VAL A 230 10.85 11.72 -15.01
C VAL A 230 12.08 12.58 -15.28
N LYS A 231 12.73 12.39 -16.43
CA LYS A 231 13.97 13.09 -16.79
C LYS A 231 13.79 14.61 -16.82
N GLY A 232 14.69 15.33 -16.17
CA GLY A 232 14.66 16.78 -16.03
C GLY A 232 13.83 17.29 -14.84
N GLN A 233 13.28 16.38 -14.03
CA GLN A 233 12.51 16.72 -12.82
C GLN A 233 13.23 16.17 -11.58
N PRO A 234 13.97 17.01 -10.82
CA PRO A 234 14.87 16.54 -9.75
C PRO A 234 14.19 15.65 -8.69
N PHE A 235 12.94 15.96 -8.37
CA PHE A 235 12.16 15.19 -7.40
C PHE A 235 11.89 13.76 -7.90
N PHE A 236 11.41 13.62 -9.13
CA PHE A 236 11.11 12.32 -9.70
C PHE A 236 12.37 11.53 -10.05
N GLU A 237 13.44 12.19 -10.49
CA GLU A 237 14.72 11.52 -10.77
C GLU A 237 15.26 10.83 -9.53
N LYS A 238 15.20 11.51 -8.38
CA LYS A 238 15.58 10.92 -7.09
C LYS A 238 14.73 9.68 -6.74
N LEU A 239 13.41 9.72 -6.95
CA LEU A 239 12.54 8.57 -6.73
C LEU A 239 12.86 7.41 -7.68
N TRP A 240 13.15 7.72 -8.94
CA TRP A 240 13.56 6.73 -9.93
C TRP A 240 14.88 6.05 -9.54
N GLU A 241 15.89 6.83 -9.13
CA GLU A 241 17.20 6.34 -8.72
C GLU A 241 17.11 5.37 -7.53
N ILE A 242 16.32 5.71 -6.50
CA ILE A 242 16.08 4.85 -5.32
C ILE A 242 15.54 3.47 -5.71
N GLU A 243 14.73 3.39 -6.76
CA GLU A 243 14.18 2.11 -7.26
C GLU A 243 15.09 1.41 -8.28
N GLN A 244 16.04 2.12 -8.91
CA GLN A 244 17.04 1.52 -9.79
C GLN A 244 18.25 0.96 -9.05
N GLU A 245 18.58 1.48 -7.87
CA GLU A 245 19.69 0.96 -7.07
C GLU A 245 19.57 -0.57 -6.90
N PRO A 246 20.62 -1.34 -7.24
CA PRO A 246 20.62 -2.76 -7.04
C PRO A 246 20.61 -3.02 -5.54
N LYS A 247 19.43 -3.32 -5.00
CA LYS A 247 19.27 -3.76 -3.61
C LYS A 247 19.79 -5.19 -3.53
N VAL A 248 21.08 -5.31 -3.23
CA VAL A 248 21.84 -6.56 -3.26
C VAL A 248 21.28 -7.53 -2.21
N ASN A 249 20.70 -8.65 -2.68
CA ASN A 249 20.31 -9.80 -1.86
C ASN A 249 21.47 -10.46 -1.12
#